data_AF-A0A673MAP2-F1
#
_entry.id   AF-A0A673MAP2-F1
#
_cell.length_a   1.000
_cell.length_b   1.000
_cell.length_c   1.000
_cell.angle_alpha   90.00
_cell.angle_beta   90.00
_cell.angle_gamma   90.00
#
_symmetry.space_group_name_H-M   'P 1'
#
loop_
_entity.id
_entity.type
_entity.pdbx_description
1 polymer ?
#
loop_
_entity_poly.entity_id
_entity_poly.type
_entity_poly.pdbx_seq_one_letter_code
_entity_poly.pdbx_strand_id
1 'polypeptide(L)'
;MELVYEQVTRLSQRIQIKAENGKEDTLHLAKKVNELQAQIRERTRKMMAVVAELSMRQAECMTLQQEMKEKELQLDLCQRSVEQGLPPSDNIENEWLRCLRDQHRRQADAEEKARLAEEDEWNQLPNGVYTTAELRPNAYIPTDDPLPVPKHYGALAPFKPTERGANIRHIRKPKNKPIEI
;
A
#
# COMPACT_ATOMS: atom_id res chain seq x y z
N MET A 1 -95.04 -60.92 -14.12
CA MET A 1 -93.61 -61.01 -14.50
C MET A 1 -93.06 -59.64 -14.90
N GLU A 2 -93.80 -58.83 -15.67
CA GLU A 2 -93.37 -57.50 -16.14
C GLU A 2 -93.12 -56.47 -15.02
N LEU A 3 -94.00 -56.39 -14.02
CA LEU A 3 -93.87 -55.45 -12.88
C LEU A 3 -92.60 -55.69 -12.03
N VAL A 4 -92.22 -56.94 -11.85
CA VAL A 4 -91.03 -57.33 -11.08
C VAL A 4 -89.76 -56.97 -11.85
N TYR A 5 -89.77 -57.20 -13.17
CA TYR A 5 -88.66 -56.80 -14.05
C TYR A 5 -88.46 -55.28 -14.04
N GLU A 6 -89.53 -54.49 -14.18
CA GLU A 6 -89.45 -53.04 -14.16
C GLU A 6 -88.89 -52.49 -12.84
N GLN A 7 -89.31 -53.05 -11.69
CA GLN A 7 -88.77 -52.69 -10.38
C GLN A 7 -87.29 -53.02 -10.23
N VAL A 8 -86.84 -54.19 -10.70
CA VAL A 8 -85.43 -54.59 -10.67
C VAL A 8 -84.58 -53.70 -11.59
N THR A 9 -85.08 -53.36 -12.77
CA THR A 9 -84.41 -52.44 -13.71
C THR A 9 -84.25 -51.06 -13.09
N ARG A 10 -85.31 -50.52 -12.47
CA ARG A 10 -85.27 -49.20 -11.82
C ARG A 10 -84.30 -49.17 -10.63
N LEU A 11 -84.25 -50.24 -9.82
CA LEU A 11 -83.29 -50.36 -8.73
C LEU A 11 -81.85 -50.45 -9.26
N SER A 12 -81.60 -51.23 -10.31
CA SER A 12 -80.28 -51.35 -10.93
C SER A 12 -79.80 -50.01 -11.50
N GLN A 13 -80.66 -49.29 -12.24
CA GLN A 13 -80.34 -47.96 -12.76
C GLN A 13 -80.00 -46.97 -11.63
N ARG A 14 -80.74 -47.01 -10.53
CA ARG A 14 -80.48 -46.13 -9.38
C ARG A 14 -79.16 -46.45 -8.68
N ILE A 15 -78.78 -47.72 -8.61
CA ILE A 15 -77.47 -48.16 -8.09
C ILE A 15 -76.36 -47.73 -9.05
N GLN A 16 -76.57 -47.88 -10.36
CA GLN A 16 -75.60 -47.50 -11.38
C GLN A 16 -75.32 -45.99 -11.34
N ILE A 17 -76.35 -45.15 -11.30
CA ILE A 17 -76.20 -43.69 -11.18
C ILE A 17 -75.46 -43.32 -9.90
N LYS A 18 -75.78 -43.95 -8.76
CA LYS A 18 -75.04 -43.70 -7.51
C LYS A 18 -73.57 -44.11 -7.60
N ALA A 19 -73.28 -45.23 -8.27
CA ALA A 19 -71.90 -45.70 -8.46
C ALA A 19 -71.13 -44.78 -9.43
N GLU A 20 -71.77 -44.28 -10.48
CA GLU A 20 -71.20 -43.30 -11.42
C GLU A 20 -70.91 -41.97 -10.73
N ASN A 21 -71.87 -41.41 -9.98
CA ASN A 21 -71.66 -40.18 -9.20
C ASN A 21 -70.53 -40.34 -8.17
N GLY A 22 -70.49 -41.47 -7.45
CA GLY A 22 -69.41 -41.74 -6.50
C GLY A 22 -68.04 -41.81 -7.18
N LYS A 23 -67.94 -42.40 -8.38
CA LYS A 23 -66.70 -42.41 -9.17
C LYS A 23 -66.30 -41.00 -9.58
N GLU A 24 -67.25 -40.17 -10.00
CA GLU A 24 -66.98 -38.79 -10.41
C GLU A 24 -66.51 -37.92 -9.25
N ASP A 25 -67.13 -38.03 -8.07
CA ASP A 25 -66.70 -37.34 -6.84
C ASP A 25 -65.29 -37.75 -6.43
N THR A 26 -64.99 -39.05 -6.48
CA THR A 26 -63.67 -39.59 -6.13
C THR A 26 -62.59 -39.09 -7.10
N LEU A 27 -62.91 -39.06 -8.40
CA LEU A 27 -62.02 -38.52 -9.44
C LEU A 27 -61.76 -37.03 -9.23
N HIS A 28 -62.80 -36.25 -8.95
CA HIS A 28 -62.68 -34.81 -8.69
C HIS A 28 -61.82 -34.54 -7.44
N LEU A 29 -62.02 -35.31 -6.37
CA LEU A 29 -61.19 -35.20 -5.17
C LEU A 29 -59.72 -35.54 -5.48
N ALA A 30 -59.45 -36.62 -6.22
CA ALA A 30 -58.09 -37.00 -6.62
C ALA A 30 -57.40 -35.91 -7.43
N LYS A 31 -58.11 -35.24 -8.36
CA LYS A 31 -57.59 -34.10 -9.12
C LYS A 31 -57.22 -32.93 -8.21
N LYS A 32 -58.10 -32.54 -7.28
CA LYS A 32 -57.82 -31.47 -6.30
C LYS A 32 -56.61 -31.80 -5.42
N VAL A 33 -56.49 -33.03 -4.95
CA VAL A 33 -55.33 -33.47 -4.15
C VAL A 33 -54.04 -33.35 -4.97
N ASN A 34 -54.05 -33.77 -6.23
CA ASN A 34 -52.89 -33.64 -7.11
C ASN A 34 -52.51 -32.17 -7.37
N GLU A 35 -53.48 -31.29 -7.59
CA GLU A 35 -53.23 -29.84 -7.73
C GLU A 35 -52.60 -29.26 -6.46
N LEU A 36 -53.13 -29.57 -5.29
CA LEU A 36 -52.58 -29.11 -4.02
C LEU A 36 -51.15 -29.64 -3.80
N GLN A 37 -50.89 -30.90 -4.13
CA GLN A 37 -49.53 -31.46 -4.06
C GLN A 37 -48.58 -30.71 -5.00
N ALA A 38 -49.01 -30.38 -6.21
CA ALA A 38 -48.20 -29.59 -7.14
C ALA A 38 -47.90 -28.19 -6.59
N GLN A 39 -48.92 -27.51 -6.03
CA GLN A 39 -48.75 -26.19 -5.41
C GLN A 39 -47.81 -26.24 -4.20
N ILE A 40 -47.90 -27.27 -3.37
CA ILE A 40 -47.01 -27.47 -2.22
C ILE A 40 -45.57 -27.62 -2.72
N ARG A 41 -45.32 -28.52 -3.67
CA ARG A 41 -43.96 -28.71 -4.23
C ARG A 41 -43.40 -27.41 -4.81
N GLU A 42 -44.24 -26.64 -5.50
CA GLU A 42 -43.83 -25.35 -6.06
C GLU A 42 -43.47 -24.33 -4.98
N ARG A 43 -44.29 -24.20 -3.93
CA ARG A 43 -43.99 -23.33 -2.80
C ARG A 43 -42.74 -23.78 -2.05
N THR A 44 -42.55 -25.09 -1.85
CA THR A 44 -41.33 -25.63 -1.21
C THR A 44 -40.09 -25.29 -2.03
N ARG A 45 -40.14 -25.38 -3.37
CA ARG A 45 -39.04 -24.95 -4.24
C ARG A 45 -38.72 -23.47 -4.10
N LYS A 46 -39.75 -22.61 -4.13
CA LYS A 46 -39.57 -21.16 -3.93
C LYS A 46 -39.00 -20.84 -2.55
N MET A 47 -39.49 -21.52 -1.51
CA MET A 47 -38.98 -21.37 -0.16
C MET A 47 -37.51 -21.78 -0.06
N MET A 48 -37.12 -22.90 -0.65
CA MET A 48 -35.71 -23.32 -0.70
C MET A 48 -34.82 -22.28 -1.42
N ALA A 49 -35.30 -21.70 -2.52
CA ALA A 49 -34.56 -20.65 -3.23
C ALA A 49 -34.36 -19.40 -2.36
N VAL A 50 -35.41 -18.94 -1.67
CA VAL A 50 -35.32 -17.79 -0.75
C VAL A 50 -34.43 -18.09 0.45
N VAL A 51 -34.50 -19.30 1.00
CA VAL A 51 -33.62 -19.72 2.11
C VAL A 51 -32.16 -19.73 1.66
N ALA A 52 -31.87 -20.25 0.47
CA ALA A 52 -30.52 -20.25 -0.09
C ALA A 52 -29.99 -18.82 -0.30
N GLU A 53 -30.82 -17.92 -0.86
CA GLU A 53 -30.46 -16.50 -0.99
C GLU A 53 -30.16 -15.86 0.36
N LEU A 54 -31.03 -16.09 1.36
CA LEU A 54 -30.83 -15.58 2.71
C LEU A 54 -29.53 -16.10 3.33
N SER A 55 -29.22 -17.39 3.15
CA SER A 55 -27.97 -17.98 3.63
C SER A 55 -26.74 -17.34 2.99
N MET A 56 -26.77 -17.04 1.68
CA MET A 56 -25.68 -16.33 1.01
C MET A 56 -25.49 -14.92 1.60
N ARG A 57 -26.58 -14.17 1.77
CA ARG A 57 -26.54 -12.82 2.37
C ARG A 57 -26.08 -12.85 3.82
N GLN A 58 -26.48 -13.86 4.57
CA GLN A 58 -26.01 -14.05 5.94
C GLN A 58 -24.50 -14.29 5.98
N ALA A 59 -23.96 -15.12 5.09
CA ALA A 59 -22.53 -15.33 4.98
C ALA A 59 -21.78 -14.03 4.63
N GLU A 60 -22.29 -13.25 3.67
CA GLU A 60 -21.75 -11.92 3.32
C GLU A 60 -21.75 -10.97 4.53
N CYS A 61 -22.88 -10.87 5.25
CA CYS A 61 -22.98 -10.07 6.46
C CYS A 61 -21.97 -10.50 7.54
N MET A 62 -21.77 -11.80 7.73
CA MET A 62 -20.78 -12.32 8.69
C MET A 62 -19.34 -11.95 8.29
N THR A 63 -19.00 -12.02 7.00
CA THR A 63 -17.68 -11.59 6.53
C THR A 63 -17.45 -10.09 6.73
N LEU A 64 -18.43 -9.26 6.38
CA LEU A 64 -18.34 -7.81 6.58
C LEU A 64 -18.27 -7.43 8.07
N GLN A 65 -19.00 -8.12 8.93
CA GLN A 65 -18.88 -7.93 10.39
C GLN A 65 -17.49 -8.29 10.92
N GLN A 66 -16.87 -9.33 10.37
CA GLN A 66 -15.51 -9.71 10.74
C GLN A 66 -14.50 -8.65 10.29
N GLU A 67 -14.61 -8.16 9.05
CA GLU A 67 -13.77 -7.09 8.51
C GLU A 67 -13.91 -5.79 9.31
N MET A 68 -15.15 -5.41 9.67
CA MET A 68 -15.40 -4.23 10.50
C MET A 68 -14.66 -4.35 11.84
N LYS A 69 -14.82 -5.48 12.55
CA LYS A 69 -14.14 -5.70 13.83
C LYS A 69 -12.62 -5.67 13.71
N GLU A 70 -12.06 -6.23 12.64
CA GLU A 70 -10.63 -6.18 12.38
C GLU A 70 -10.15 -4.75 12.15
N LYS A 71 -10.91 -3.96 11.38
CA LYS A 71 -10.61 -2.55 11.14
C LYS A 71 -10.74 -1.69 12.39
N GLU A 72 -11.76 -1.93 13.21
CA GLU A 72 -11.92 -1.28 14.52
C GLU A 72 -10.73 -1.57 15.42
N LEU A 73 -10.31 -2.85 15.51
CA LEU A 73 -9.12 -3.22 16.27
C LEU A 73 -7.85 -2.54 15.73
N GLN A 74 -7.68 -2.51 14.42
CA GLN A 74 -6.55 -1.80 13.78
C GLN A 74 -6.56 -0.31 14.15
N LEU A 75 -7.71 0.35 14.11
CA LEU A 75 -7.86 1.76 14.47
C LEU A 75 -7.57 2.00 15.95
N ASP A 76 -8.06 1.16 16.85
CA ASP A 76 -7.79 1.25 18.28
C ASP A 76 -6.29 1.15 18.58
N LEU A 77 -5.60 0.21 17.92
CA LEU A 77 -4.15 0.08 18.04
C LEU A 77 -3.43 1.32 17.50
N CYS A 78 -3.82 1.80 16.32
CA CYS A 78 -3.25 3.02 15.74
C CYS A 78 -3.44 4.22 16.67
N GLN A 79 -4.64 4.37 17.24
CA GLN A 79 -4.96 5.48 18.15
C GLN A 79 -4.09 5.42 19.41
N ARG A 80 -3.93 4.24 20.02
CA ARG A 80 -3.06 4.07 21.19
C ARG A 80 -1.59 4.39 20.88
N SER A 81 -1.11 3.99 19.71
CA SER A 81 0.25 4.33 19.27
C SER A 81 0.41 5.84 19.14
N VAL A 82 -0.55 6.52 18.53
CA VAL A 82 -0.55 7.99 18.40
C VAL A 82 -0.59 8.69 19.76
N GLU A 83 -1.41 8.20 20.69
CA GLU A 83 -1.46 8.72 22.07
C GLU A 83 -0.12 8.58 22.80
N GLN A 84 0.66 7.56 22.47
CA GLN A 84 2.02 7.35 22.98
C GLN A 84 3.10 8.13 22.20
N GLY A 85 2.72 8.89 21.17
CA GLY A 85 3.63 9.61 20.29
C GLY A 85 4.38 8.73 19.31
N LEU A 86 3.96 7.48 19.14
CA LEU A 86 4.50 6.53 18.17
C LEU A 86 3.75 6.64 16.83
N PRO A 87 4.35 6.19 15.72
CA PRO A 87 3.67 6.10 14.44
C PRO A 87 2.37 5.26 14.52
N PRO A 88 1.28 5.66 13.84
CA PRO A 88 0.02 4.93 13.90
C PRO A 88 0.12 3.50 13.34
N SER A 89 0.97 3.28 12.34
CA SER A 89 1.18 1.98 11.70
C SER A 89 2.58 1.89 11.08
N ASP A 90 3.13 0.68 11.01
CA ASP A 90 4.42 0.38 10.38
C ASP A 90 4.53 0.90 8.94
N ASN A 91 3.45 0.91 8.16
CA ASN A 91 3.50 1.46 6.80
C ASN A 91 3.79 2.96 6.82
N ILE A 92 3.13 3.69 7.73
CA ILE A 92 3.31 5.14 7.90
C ILE A 92 4.73 5.43 8.40
N GLU A 93 5.25 4.61 9.32
CA GLU A 93 6.64 4.71 9.78
C GLU A 93 7.63 4.51 8.63
N ASN A 94 7.43 3.48 7.80
CA ASN A 94 8.29 3.22 6.65
C ASN A 94 8.26 4.34 5.61
N GLU A 95 7.08 4.91 5.34
CA GLU A 95 6.93 6.07 4.47
C GLU A 95 7.65 7.30 5.03
N TRP A 96 7.53 7.55 6.33
CA TRP A 96 8.26 8.62 7.00
C TRP A 96 9.78 8.45 6.89
N LEU A 97 10.29 7.26 7.17
CA LEU A 97 11.71 6.92 7.05
C LEU A 97 12.21 7.04 5.60
N ARG A 98 11.35 6.77 4.60
CA ARG A 98 11.66 7.00 3.20
C ARG A 98 11.78 8.49 2.89
N CYS A 99 10.82 9.30 3.33
CA CYS A 99 10.86 10.75 3.16
C CYS A 99 12.09 11.39 3.81
N LEU A 100 12.46 10.95 5.01
CA LEU A 100 13.68 11.40 5.70
C LEU A 100 14.94 11.08 4.91
N ARG A 101 15.08 9.86 4.39
CA ARG A 101 16.22 9.46 3.54
C ARG A 101 16.27 10.30 2.26
N ASP A 102 15.13 10.53 1.64
CA ASP A 102 15.04 11.37 0.44
C ASP A 102 15.41 12.82 0.73
N GLN A 103 15.01 13.36 1.88
CA GLN A 103 15.37 14.70 2.31
C GLN A 103 16.88 14.82 2.55
N HIS A 104 17.48 13.87 3.29
CA HIS A 104 18.91 13.85 3.54
C HIS A 104 19.72 13.75 2.24
N ARG A 105 19.28 12.91 1.30
CA ARG A 105 19.91 12.82 -0.02
C ARG A 105 19.83 14.16 -0.78
N ARG A 106 18.66 14.79 -0.83
CA ARG A 106 18.52 16.10 -1.50
C ARG A 106 19.36 17.19 -0.84
N GLN A 107 19.49 17.17 0.47
CA GLN A 107 20.37 18.10 1.19
C GLN A 107 21.83 17.87 0.81
N ALA A 108 22.32 16.63 0.84
CA ALA A 108 23.68 16.30 0.42
C ALA A 108 23.95 16.67 -1.05
N ASP A 109 23.01 16.40 -1.96
CA ASP A 109 23.12 16.78 -3.37
C ASP A 109 23.15 18.31 -3.54
N ALA A 110 22.37 19.04 -2.75
CA ALA A 110 22.34 20.50 -2.76
C ALA A 110 23.64 21.11 -2.20
N GLU A 111 24.17 20.54 -1.13
CA GLU A 111 25.46 20.94 -0.53
C GLU A 111 26.62 20.68 -1.49
N GLU A 112 26.68 19.50 -2.12
CA GLU A 112 27.71 19.19 -3.13
C GLU A 112 27.62 20.14 -4.32
N LYS A 113 26.41 20.41 -4.80
CA LYS A 113 26.17 21.37 -5.88
C LYS A 113 26.56 22.79 -5.48
N ALA A 114 26.29 23.21 -4.26
CA ALA A 114 26.71 24.52 -3.75
C ALA A 114 28.24 24.61 -3.67
N ARG A 115 28.92 23.56 -3.18
CA ARG A 115 30.38 23.51 -3.12
C ARG A 115 31.02 23.58 -4.52
N LEU A 116 30.47 22.84 -5.48
CA LEU A 116 30.90 22.91 -6.87
C LEU A 116 30.66 24.30 -7.48
N ALA A 117 29.54 24.95 -7.17
CA ALA A 117 29.25 26.30 -7.63
C ALA A 117 30.23 27.34 -7.03
N GLU A 118 30.57 27.23 -5.74
CA GLU A 118 31.60 28.07 -5.13
C GLU A 118 32.96 27.84 -5.78
N GLU A 119 33.36 26.59 -6.01
CA GLU A 119 34.62 26.26 -6.70
C GLU A 119 34.64 26.81 -8.13
N ASP A 120 33.52 26.70 -8.85
CA ASP A 120 33.31 27.28 -10.18
C ASP A 120 33.39 28.82 -10.16
N GLU A 121 32.87 29.49 -9.13
CA GLU A 121 33.04 30.94 -8.93
C GLU A 121 34.50 31.31 -8.67
N TRP A 122 35.20 30.58 -7.80
CA TRP A 122 36.63 30.79 -7.54
C TRP A 122 37.50 30.55 -8.78
N ASN A 123 37.09 29.60 -9.63
CA ASN A 123 37.77 29.25 -10.88
C ASN A 123 37.43 30.20 -12.04
N GLN A 124 36.46 31.10 -11.88
CA GLN A 124 36.15 32.14 -12.87
C GLN A 124 37.08 33.34 -12.74
N LEU A 125 37.81 33.63 -13.80
CA LEU A 125 38.59 34.85 -13.91
C LEU A 125 37.66 36.08 -14.10
N PRO A 126 38.13 37.30 -13.80
CA PRO A 126 37.33 38.53 -13.99
C PRO A 126 36.83 38.78 -15.43
N ASN A 127 37.42 38.10 -16.41
CA ASN A 127 37.00 38.13 -17.82
C ASN A 127 35.91 37.09 -18.17
N GLY A 128 35.43 36.31 -17.19
CA GLY A 128 34.42 35.28 -17.35
C GLY A 128 34.94 33.93 -17.88
N VAL A 129 36.26 33.74 -18.01
CA VAL A 129 36.87 32.48 -18.46
C VAL A 129 37.17 31.60 -17.24
N TYR A 130 36.77 30.33 -17.30
CA TYR A 130 37.06 29.33 -16.27
C TYR A 130 38.50 28.80 -16.39
N THR A 131 39.18 28.66 -15.26
CA THR A 131 40.54 28.10 -15.15
C THR A 131 40.63 27.06 -14.05
N THR A 132 41.38 25.98 -14.28
CA THR A 132 41.72 24.95 -13.29
C THR A 132 43.13 25.14 -12.70
N ALA A 133 43.79 26.25 -13.02
CA ALA A 133 45.12 26.55 -12.50
C ALA A 133 45.06 27.02 -11.03
N GLU A 134 45.76 26.33 -10.13
CA GLU A 134 45.88 26.76 -8.73
C GLU A 134 46.58 28.13 -8.60
N LEU A 135 46.09 28.96 -7.67
CA LEU A 135 46.77 30.20 -7.27
C LEU A 135 48.19 29.90 -6.75
N ARG A 136 49.18 30.64 -7.25
CA ARG A 136 50.58 30.43 -6.83
C ARG A 136 50.73 30.81 -5.36
N PRO A 137 51.17 29.89 -4.47
CA PRO A 137 51.31 30.20 -3.05
C PRO A 137 52.27 31.36 -2.76
N ASN A 138 53.26 31.56 -3.63
CA ASN A 138 54.31 32.54 -3.42
C ASN A 138 54.01 33.92 -4.03
N ALA A 139 52.82 34.11 -4.61
CA ALA A 139 52.43 35.40 -5.18
C ALA A 139 50.93 35.68 -5.01
N TYR A 140 50.58 36.91 -4.67
CA TYR A 140 49.19 37.37 -4.57
C TYR A 140 48.91 38.49 -5.56
N ILE A 141 47.64 38.69 -5.92
CA ILE A 141 47.20 39.83 -6.71
C ILE A 141 46.49 40.79 -5.74
N PRO A 142 47.06 41.96 -5.41
CA PRO A 142 46.39 42.94 -4.56
C PRO A 142 45.15 43.52 -5.25
N THR A 143 44.03 43.64 -4.52
CA THR A 143 42.77 44.20 -5.05
C THR A 143 42.82 45.73 -5.24
N ASP A 144 43.72 46.42 -4.52
CA ASP A 144 43.77 47.89 -4.45
C ASP A 144 44.78 48.54 -5.43
N ASP A 145 45.48 47.74 -6.26
CA ASP A 145 46.57 48.21 -7.11
C ASP A 145 46.11 48.42 -8.58
N PRO A 146 46.57 49.46 -9.28
CA PRO A 146 46.06 49.80 -10.62
C PRO A 146 46.45 48.80 -11.73
N LEU A 147 47.39 47.89 -11.46
CA LEU A 147 47.75 46.81 -12.38
C LEU A 147 47.49 45.43 -11.72
N PRO A 148 46.78 44.51 -12.39
CA PRO A 148 46.50 43.17 -11.88
C PRO A 148 47.69 42.22 -12.06
N VAL A 149 48.87 42.61 -11.56
CA VAL A 149 50.11 41.82 -11.68
C VAL A 149 50.40 41.10 -10.36
N PRO A 150 50.69 39.79 -10.37
CA PRO A 150 51.05 39.04 -9.17
C PRO A 150 52.32 39.60 -8.50
N LYS A 151 52.22 39.91 -7.20
CA LYS A 151 53.34 40.35 -6.35
C LYS A 151 53.81 39.23 -5.44
N HIS A 152 55.12 39.11 -5.28
CA HIS A 152 55.75 38.17 -4.34
C HIS A 152 55.70 38.68 -2.90
N TYR A 153 55.45 37.78 -1.95
CA TYR A 153 55.34 38.08 -0.50
C TYR A 153 56.65 38.49 0.20
N GLY A 154 57.75 38.67 -0.55
CA GLY A 154 59.05 39.07 0.01
C GLY A 154 59.65 38.01 0.94
N ALA A 155 60.39 38.45 1.96
CA ALA A 155 61.13 37.57 2.88
C ALA A 155 60.25 36.68 3.77
N LEU A 156 58.96 37.01 3.91
CA LEU A 156 57.98 36.29 4.75
C LEU A 156 56.95 35.56 3.88
N ALA A 157 57.40 34.93 2.80
CA ALA A 157 56.50 34.24 1.90
C ALA A 157 55.79 33.06 2.59
N PRO A 158 54.46 32.93 2.45
CA PRO A 158 53.74 31.79 2.95
C PRO A 158 54.25 30.53 2.23
N PHE A 159 54.58 29.51 3.01
CA PHE A 159 55.05 28.24 2.51
C PHE A 159 53.86 27.30 2.32
N LYS A 160 53.63 26.77 1.10
CA LYS A 160 52.70 25.66 0.88
C LYS A 160 53.40 24.36 1.27
N PRO A 161 52.98 23.66 2.34
CA PRO A 161 53.59 22.39 2.72
C PRO A 161 53.47 21.39 1.58
N THR A 162 54.57 20.71 1.26
CA THR A 162 54.55 19.65 0.26
C THR A 162 53.67 18.50 0.74
N GLU A 163 52.76 18.04 -0.12
CA GLU A 163 51.94 16.87 0.19
C GLU A 163 52.84 15.67 0.48
N ARG A 164 52.45 14.89 1.50
CA ARG A 164 53.20 13.72 1.91
C ARG A 164 53.12 12.66 0.80
N GLY A 165 54.20 12.52 0.03
CA GLY A 165 54.26 11.53 -1.05
C GLY A 165 54.07 10.09 -0.55
N ALA A 166 53.64 9.19 -1.45
CA ALA A 166 53.37 7.77 -1.15
C ALA A 166 54.56 7.02 -0.50
N ASN A 167 55.78 7.50 -0.72
CA ASN A 167 57.03 6.97 -0.17
C ASN A 167 57.29 7.32 1.32
N ILE A 168 56.52 8.24 1.92
CA ILE A 168 56.71 8.62 3.33
C ILE A 168 56.36 7.48 4.30
N ARG A 169 55.61 6.46 3.84
CA ARG A 169 55.34 5.23 4.61
C ARG A 169 56.61 4.45 5.00
N HIS A 170 57.72 4.67 4.29
CA HIS A 170 59.01 4.03 4.57
C HIS A 170 59.99 4.92 5.36
N ILE A 171 59.62 6.16 5.67
CA ILE A 171 60.49 7.07 6.44
C ILE A 171 60.42 6.67 7.91
N ARG A 172 61.49 6.03 8.40
CA ARG A 172 61.67 5.76 9.83
C ARG A 172 62.00 7.07 10.54
N LYS A 173 61.14 7.46 11.50
CA LYS A 173 61.42 8.62 12.35
C LYS A 173 62.78 8.42 13.05
N PRO A 174 63.70 9.38 12.99
CA PRO A 174 64.96 9.27 13.70
C PRO A 174 64.67 9.14 15.20
N LYS A 175 65.34 8.21 15.89
CA LYS A 175 65.30 8.16 17.35
C LYS A 175 66.10 9.35 17.87
N ASN A 176 65.42 10.29 18.50
CA ASN A 176 66.07 11.41 19.18
C ASN A 176 66.98 10.84 20.27
N LYS A 177 68.29 11.09 20.18
CA LYS A 177 69.22 10.74 21.24
C LYS A 177 68.93 11.64 22.44
N PRO A 178 68.91 11.10 23.68
CA PRO A 178 68.80 11.96 24.86
C PRO A 178 69.98 12.92 24.85
N ILE A 179 69.68 14.21 25.00
CA ILE A 179 70.68 15.25 25.17
C ILE A 179 71.18 15.08 26.60
N GLU A 180 72.42 14.63 26.76
CA GLU A 180 73.09 14.65 28.05
C GLU A 180 73.33 16.12 28.41
N ILE A 181 72.78 16.54 29.55
CA ILE A 181 73.02 17.84 30.19
C ILE A 181 74.15 17.65 31.21
#